data_AF-E0RSF3-F1
#
_entry.id   AF-E0RSF3-F1
#
_cell.length_a   1.000
_cell.length_b   1.000
_cell.length_c   1.000
_cell.angle_alpha   90.00
_cell.angle_beta   90.00
_cell.angle_gamma   90.00
#
_symmetry.space_group_name_H-M   'P 1'
#
loop_
_entity.id
_entity.type
_entity.pdbx_description
1 polymer ?
#
loop_
_entity_poly.entity_id
_entity_poly.type
_entity_poly.pdbx_seq_one_letter_code
_entity_poly.pdbx_strand_id
1 'polypeptide(L)'
;MELNRVNLVHRLVPVRHVIISVADKSGLPEFVRALVRLAPDVRIYSTGGTARLVAEVLGEASSHHLVPISSYTGQPEMQGGLVKTLDFKIYMGLLSETYNEEHRKDMARTGAVPFDMVVVNLYPFEKAVSEAGATLEDGRTHIDIGGPCMLRAAAKNFLRVAAVSDPSQYGRVLEDLEVNTGATSYELRLSLAREVFARTSAYDRAIARFLEHVPATFEDSPYEEPEA
;
A
#
# COMPACT_ATOMS: atom_id res chain seq x y z
N MET A 1 -28.95 -1.65 1.57
CA MET A 1 -27.67 -2.07 2.16
C MET A 1 -27.49 -1.27 3.44
N GLU A 2 -27.47 -1.92 4.61
CA GLU A 2 -27.18 -1.22 5.86
C GLU A 2 -25.74 -0.69 5.82
N LEU A 3 -25.56 0.58 6.15
CA LEU A 3 -24.24 1.19 6.27
C LEU A 3 -23.59 0.67 7.54
N ASN A 4 -22.47 -0.05 7.41
CA ASN A 4 -21.64 -0.42 8.56
C ASN A 4 -21.16 0.87 9.26
N ARG A 5 -21.45 1.01 10.56
CA ARG A 5 -21.06 2.16 11.37
C ARG A 5 -20.01 1.74 12.40
N VAL A 6 -18.98 2.56 12.55
CA VAL A 6 -17.97 2.37 13.61
C VAL A 6 -18.52 2.90 14.91
N ASN A 7 -18.63 2.04 15.92
CA ASN A 7 -19.23 2.39 17.23
C ASN A 7 -18.19 2.83 18.27
N LEU A 8 -16.91 2.45 18.09
CA LEU A 8 -15.82 2.82 18.98
C LEU A 8 -14.55 3.06 18.15
N VAL A 9 -13.95 4.23 18.33
CA VAL A 9 -12.68 4.62 17.71
C VAL A 9 -11.64 4.75 18.82
N HIS A 10 -10.52 4.06 18.65
CA HIS A 10 -9.39 4.18 19.57
C HIS A 10 -8.50 5.33 19.15
N ARG A 11 -8.10 6.18 20.11
CA ARG A 11 -7.08 7.19 19.86
C ARG A 11 -5.77 6.53 19.45
N LEU A 12 -5.33 5.51 20.20
CA LEU A 12 -4.09 4.78 19.94
C LEU A 12 -4.37 3.38 19.39
N VAL A 13 -3.68 3.01 18.32
CA VAL A 13 -3.76 1.67 17.71
C VAL A 13 -2.36 1.06 17.63
N PRO A 14 -2.06 0.01 18.42
CA PRO A 14 -0.77 -0.70 18.36
C PRO A 14 -0.51 -1.26 16.97
N VAL A 15 0.72 -1.08 16.47
CA VAL A 15 1.10 -1.59 15.15
C VAL A 15 1.58 -3.04 15.28
N ARG A 16 0.83 -3.98 14.71
CA ARG A 16 1.16 -5.42 14.73
C ARG A 16 1.31 -6.00 13.34
N HIS A 17 0.50 -5.59 12.37
CA HIS A 17 0.64 -6.05 10.99
C HIS A 17 0.76 -4.87 10.03
N VAL A 18 1.84 -4.86 9.26
CA VAL A 18 2.17 -3.77 8.33
C VAL A 18 2.37 -4.34 6.94
N ILE A 19 1.73 -3.73 5.93
CA ILE A 19 2.08 -4.00 4.53
C ILE A 19 3.13 -3.00 4.09
N ILE A 20 4.23 -3.46 3.51
CA ILE A 20 5.25 -2.59 2.89
C ILE A 20 5.46 -3.03 1.44
N SER A 21 5.07 -2.17 0.50
CA SER A 21 5.22 -2.41 -0.94
C SER A 21 5.50 -1.08 -1.65
N VAL A 22 6.78 -0.78 -1.86
CA VAL A 22 7.23 0.53 -2.33
C VAL A 22 8.07 0.43 -3.60
N ALA A 23 7.83 1.35 -4.53
CA ALA A 23 8.67 1.53 -5.72
C ALA A 23 9.96 2.26 -5.33
N ASP A 24 9.83 3.45 -4.76
CA ASP A 24 10.91 4.24 -4.18
C ASP A 24 11.29 3.68 -2.79
N LYS A 25 12.56 3.28 -2.64
CA LYS A 25 13.09 2.64 -1.43
C LYS A 25 13.87 3.61 -0.54
N SER A 26 13.87 4.90 -0.88
CA SER A 26 14.49 5.96 -0.10
C SER A 26 14.05 5.90 1.36
N GLY A 27 15.01 5.88 2.29
CA GLY A 27 14.75 5.83 3.74
C GLY A 27 14.10 4.55 4.27
N LEU A 28 13.83 3.55 3.42
CA LEU A 28 13.18 2.32 3.85
C LEU A 28 14.04 1.49 4.83
N PRO A 29 15.37 1.34 4.64
CA PRO A 29 16.21 0.61 5.58
C PRO A 29 16.12 1.14 7.01
N GLU A 30 16.21 2.46 7.17
CA GLU A 30 16.13 3.15 8.46
C GLU A 30 14.74 3.01 9.06
N PHE A 31 13.70 3.18 8.23
CA PHE A 31 12.31 3.02 8.65
C PHE A 31 12.03 1.62 9.18
N VAL A 32 12.47 0.57 8.47
CA VAL A 32 12.26 -0.83 8.87
C VAL A 32 12.95 -1.16 10.19
N ARG A 33 14.21 -0.74 10.36
CA ARG A 33 14.95 -0.94 11.63
C ARG A 33 14.26 -0.25 12.80
N ALA A 34 13.81 0.99 12.59
CA ALA A 34 13.12 1.74 13.62
C ALA A 34 11.73 1.16 13.95
N LEU A 35 10.97 0.75 12.93
CA LEU A 35 9.66 0.12 13.10
C LEU A 35 9.75 -1.13 13.98
N VAL A 36 10.69 -2.04 13.69
CA VAL A 36 10.87 -3.27 14.49
C VAL A 36 11.32 -2.95 15.93
N ARG A 37 12.18 -1.93 16.12
CA ARG A 37 12.59 -1.50 17.46
C ARG A 37 11.41 -0.94 18.27
N LEU A 38 10.56 -0.13 17.64
CA LEU A 38 9.44 0.57 18.29
C LEU A 38 8.21 -0.33 18.48
N ALA A 39 8.05 -1.34 17.62
CA ALA A 39 6.99 -2.35 17.68
C ALA A 39 7.60 -3.76 17.56
N PRO A 40 8.12 -4.33 18.67
CA PRO A 40 8.86 -5.60 18.65
C PRO A 40 8.07 -6.81 18.16
N ASP A 41 6.74 -6.77 18.18
CA ASP A 41 5.88 -7.87 17.71
C ASP A 41 5.39 -7.66 16.27
N VAL A 42 5.91 -6.64 15.57
CA VAL A 42 5.42 -6.29 14.23
C VAL A 42 5.73 -7.38 13.20
N ARG A 43 4.72 -7.70 12.39
CA ARG A 43 4.82 -8.56 11.22
C ARG A 43 4.68 -7.70 9.96
N ILE A 44 5.70 -7.71 9.13
CA ILE A 44 5.83 -6.97 7.87
C ILE A 44 5.47 -7.90 6.72
N TYR A 45 4.43 -7.55 5.98
CA TYR A 45 3.96 -8.24 4.79
C TYR A 45 4.46 -7.51 3.55
N SER A 46 5.28 -8.15 2.73
CA SER A 46 5.95 -7.47 1.62
C SER A 46 6.02 -8.29 0.33
N THR A 47 6.33 -7.63 -0.78
CA THR A 47 6.37 -8.19 -2.14
C THR A 47 7.71 -8.00 -2.81
N GLY A 48 8.09 -8.93 -3.68
CA GLY A 48 9.16 -8.76 -4.67
C GLY A 48 10.45 -8.12 -4.14
N GLY A 49 10.90 -7.06 -4.80
CA GLY A 49 12.13 -6.34 -4.42
C GLY A 49 12.07 -5.65 -3.05
N THR A 50 10.88 -5.23 -2.59
CA THR A 50 10.71 -4.67 -1.25
C THR A 50 10.94 -5.73 -0.18
N ALA A 51 10.40 -6.93 -0.36
CA ALA A 51 10.60 -8.03 0.58
C ALA A 51 12.09 -8.43 0.69
N ARG A 52 12.82 -8.45 -0.43
CA ARG A 52 14.27 -8.73 -0.44
C ARG A 52 15.05 -7.70 0.36
N LEU A 53 14.77 -6.41 0.15
CA LEU A 53 15.43 -5.33 0.90
C LEU A 53 15.09 -5.41 2.40
N VAL A 54 13.82 -5.66 2.76
CA VAL A 54 13.43 -5.83 4.17
C VAL A 54 14.16 -7.02 4.80
N ALA A 55 14.29 -8.14 4.09
CA ALA A 55 15.03 -9.31 4.57
C ALA A 55 16.52 -8.98 4.82
N GLU A 56 17.17 -8.30 3.87
CA GLU A 56 18.56 -7.86 4.00
C GLU A 56 18.76 -6.93 5.20
N VAL A 57 17.87 -5.96 5.37
CA VAL A 57 17.93 -4.99 6.47
C VAL A 57 17.78 -5.67 7.83
N LEU A 58 16.90 -6.67 7.94
CA LEU A 58 16.59 -7.36 9.19
C LEU A 58 17.52 -8.56 9.49
N GLY A 59 18.25 -9.08 8.49
CA GLY A 59 19.10 -10.25 8.65
C GLY A 59 18.34 -11.44 9.23
N GLU A 60 18.85 -12.05 10.30
CA GLU A 60 18.23 -13.21 10.96
C GLU A 60 16.84 -12.91 11.53
N ALA A 61 16.60 -11.65 11.95
CA ALA A 61 15.30 -11.22 12.47
C ALA A 61 14.20 -11.24 11.40
N SER A 62 14.55 -11.30 10.11
CA SER A 62 13.58 -11.43 9.02
C SER A 62 12.67 -12.65 9.18
N SER A 63 13.17 -13.76 9.76
CA SER A 63 12.37 -14.96 10.04
C SER A 63 11.21 -14.69 11.00
N HIS A 64 11.36 -13.71 11.90
CA HIS A 64 10.37 -13.34 12.90
C HIS A 64 9.49 -12.14 12.47
N HIS A 65 9.95 -11.31 11.53
CA HIS A 65 9.20 -10.11 11.15
C HIS A 65 8.63 -10.18 9.74
N LEU A 66 9.30 -10.81 8.78
CA LEU A 66 8.92 -10.74 7.38
C LEU A 66 7.99 -11.90 6.98
N VAL A 67 6.90 -11.55 6.31
CA VAL A 67 5.97 -12.46 5.66
C VAL A 67 5.89 -12.09 4.18
N PRO A 68 6.31 -12.97 3.25
CA PRO A 68 6.03 -12.76 1.85
C PRO A 68 4.51 -12.73 1.60
N ILE A 69 4.02 -11.72 0.88
CA ILE A 69 2.57 -11.60 0.60
C ILE A 69 2.05 -12.82 -0.16
N SER A 70 2.81 -13.38 -1.11
CA SER A 70 2.43 -14.60 -1.83
C SER A 70 2.22 -15.79 -0.90
N SER A 71 3.03 -15.92 0.17
CA SER A 71 2.86 -16.95 1.19
C SER A 71 1.60 -16.70 2.05
N TYR A 72 1.26 -15.43 2.30
CA TYR A 72 0.05 -15.06 3.07
C TYR A 72 -1.25 -15.27 2.27
N THR A 73 -1.27 -14.82 1.01
CA THR A 73 -2.44 -14.96 0.13
C THR A 73 -2.61 -16.40 -0.34
N GLY A 74 -1.49 -17.10 -0.58
CA GLY A 74 -1.45 -18.40 -1.24
C GLY A 74 -1.47 -18.29 -2.77
N GLN A 75 -1.39 -17.07 -3.31
CA GLN A 75 -1.41 -16.81 -4.75
C GLN A 75 0.00 -16.48 -5.25
N PRO A 76 0.52 -17.21 -6.24
CA PRO A 76 1.75 -16.82 -6.91
C PRO A 76 1.52 -15.52 -7.69
N GLU A 77 2.57 -14.72 -7.83
CA GLU A 77 2.53 -13.47 -8.59
C GLU A 77 2.31 -13.76 -10.07
N MET A 78 1.36 -13.05 -10.70
CA MET A 78 1.16 -13.09 -12.15
C MET A 78 2.42 -12.58 -12.87
N GLN A 79 2.79 -13.20 -14.00
CA GLN A 79 3.91 -12.74 -14.82
C GLN A 79 3.77 -11.25 -15.17
N GLY A 80 4.89 -10.51 -15.11
CA GLY A 80 4.89 -9.05 -15.25
C GLY A 80 4.44 -8.31 -13.99
N GLY A 81 4.05 -9.02 -12.92
CA GLY A 81 3.76 -8.44 -11.63
C GLY A 81 2.44 -7.66 -11.54
N LEU A 82 1.52 -7.91 -12.47
CA LEU A 82 0.26 -7.18 -12.59
C LEU A 82 -0.71 -7.44 -11.43
N VAL A 83 -0.72 -8.67 -10.91
CA VAL A 83 -1.62 -9.10 -9.82
C VAL A 83 -0.79 -9.70 -8.69
N LYS A 84 -0.47 -8.87 -7.70
CA LYS A 84 0.27 -9.25 -6.47
C LYS A 84 -0.54 -9.07 -5.20
N THR A 85 -1.20 -7.92 -5.10
CA THR A 85 -1.85 -7.44 -3.87
C THR A 85 -3.36 -7.28 -4.01
N LEU A 86 -3.91 -7.58 -5.20
CA LEU A 86 -5.35 -7.62 -5.46
C LEU A 86 -5.97 -8.92 -4.92
N ASP A 87 -5.87 -9.12 -3.61
CA ASP A 87 -6.35 -10.33 -2.93
C ASP A 87 -7.31 -9.99 -1.78
N PHE A 88 -8.42 -10.72 -1.68
CA PHE A 88 -9.46 -10.45 -0.71
C PHE A 88 -8.95 -10.50 0.75
N LYS A 89 -7.95 -11.32 1.09
CA LYS A 89 -7.39 -11.38 2.45
C LYS A 89 -6.71 -10.07 2.84
N ILE A 90 -6.11 -9.37 1.88
CA ILE A 90 -5.50 -8.05 2.10
C ILE A 90 -6.61 -7.03 2.39
N TYR A 91 -7.61 -6.95 1.52
CA TYR A 91 -8.68 -5.96 1.67
C TYR A 91 -9.61 -6.23 2.85
N MET A 92 -9.86 -7.50 3.19
CA MET A 92 -10.53 -7.86 4.44
C MET A 92 -9.73 -7.35 5.63
N GLY A 93 -8.43 -7.61 5.66
CA GLY A 93 -7.54 -7.12 6.71
C GLY A 93 -7.50 -5.61 6.85
N LEU A 94 -7.59 -4.87 5.74
CA LEU A 94 -7.58 -3.40 5.74
C LEU A 94 -8.94 -2.79 6.10
N LEU A 95 -10.04 -3.39 5.63
CA LEU A 95 -11.39 -2.81 5.69
C LEU A 95 -12.27 -3.37 6.80
N SER A 96 -11.80 -4.36 7.57
CA SER A 96 -12.55 -4.93 8.68
C SER A 96 -12.65 -3.97 9.88
N GLU A 97 -13.86 -3.69 10.34
CA GLU A 97 -14.10 -3.13 11.67
C GLU A 97 -13.85 -4.10 12.84
N THR A 98 -13.08 -3.64 13.82
CA THR A 98 -12.67 -4.42 15.02
C THR A 98 -13.84 -4.97 15.83
N TYR A 99 -14.91 -4.20 15.98
CA TYR A 99 -16.05 -4.55 16.85
C TYR A 99 -17.28 -5.04 16.08
N ASN A 100 -17.16 -5.22 14.77
CA ASN A 100 -18.23 -5.81 13.97
C ASN A 100 -18.10 -7.35 14.05
N GLU A 101 -19.14 -8.02 14.55
CA GLU A 101 -19.10 -9.48 14.76
C GLU A 101 -19.02 -10.26 13.45
N GLU A 102 -19.75 -9.83 12.41
CA GLU A 102 -19.73 -10.48 11.10
C GLU A 102 -18.35 -10.34 10.44
N HIS A 103 -17.73 -9.16 10.55
CA HIS A 103 -16.36 -8.97 10.07
C HIS A 103 -15.37 -9.88 10.81
N ARG A 104 -15.50 -10.03 12.13
CA ARG A 104 -14.65 -10.94 12.91
C ARG A 104 -14.84 -12.40 12.48
N LYS A 105 -16.08 -12.84 12.24
CA LYS A 105 -16.38 -14.18 11.71
C LYS A 105 -15.75 -14.40 10.35
N ASP A 106 -15.86 -13.42 9.45
CA ASP A 106 -15.27 -13.49 8.13
C ASP A 106 -13.73 -13.55 8.18
N MET A 107 -13.09 -12.72 9.00
CA MET A 107 -11.64 -12.74 9.22
C MET A 107 -11.17 -14.10 9.74
N ALA A 108 -11.87 -14.67 10.73
CA ALA A 108 -11.57 -15.99 11.27
C ALA A 108 -11.75 -17.10 10.22
N ARG A 109 -12.84 -17.05 9.44
CA ARG A 109 -13.15 -18.02 8.39
C ARG A 109 -12.11 -18.03 7.28
N THR A 110 -11.55 -16.87 6.92
CA THR A 110 -10.59 -16.76 5.81
C THR A 110 -9.13 -16.82 6.26
N GLY A 111 -8.87 -16.78 7.56
CA GLY A 111 -7.52 -16.67 8.12
C GLY A 111 -6.85 -15.33 7.80
N ALA A 112 -7.63 -14.30 7.48
CA ALA A 112 -7.10 -12.96 7.25
C ALA A 112 -6.68 -12.31 8.58
N VAL A 113 -5.63 -11.48 8.54
CA VAL A 113 -5.16 -10.71 9.69
C VAL A 113 -5.53 -9.23 9.55
N PRO A 114 -5.85 -8.52 10.64
CA PRO A 114 -6.08 -7.08 10.59
C PRO A 114 -4.77 -6.35 10.30
N PHE A 115 -4.76 -5.44 9.33
CA PHE A 115 -3.61 -4.58 9.06
C PHE A 115 -3.77 -3.23 9.74
N ASP A 116 -2.71 -2.79 10.41
CA ASP A 116 -2.69 -1.56 11.20
C ASP A 116 -1.98 -0.42 10.45
N MET A 117 -1.12 -0.76 9.50
CA MET A 117 -0.41 0.20 8.66
C MET A 117 -0.15 -0.34 7.26
N VAL A 118 -0.21 0.54 6.27
CA VAL A 118 0.23 0.32 4.90
C VAL A 118 1.30 1.35 4.55
N VAL A 119 2.41 0.91 3.97
CA VAL A 119 3.50 1.73 3.46
C VAL A 119 3.67 1.43 1.98
N VAL A 120 3.12 2.31 1.14
CA VAL A 120 3.06 2.15 -0.32
C VAL A 120 3.27 3.50 -0.97
N ASN A 121 4.29 3.66 -1.80
CA ASN A 121 4.42 4.86 -2.62
C ASN A 121 4.11 4.56 -4.08
N LEU A 122 3.41 5.50 -4.72
CA LEU A 122 3.11 5.44 -6.14
C LEU A 122 4.31 5.99 -6.91
N TYR A 123 4.77 5.27 -7.92
CA TYR A 123 5.70 5.86 -8.87
C TYR A 123 4.97 7.01 -9.60
N PRO A 124 5.60 8.19 -9.78
CA PRO A 124 4.93 9.30 -10.42
C PRO A 124 4.61 8.94 -11.88
N PHE A 125 3.34 8.71 -12.18
CA PHE A 125 2.89 8.39 -13.54
C PHE A 125 3.35 9.45 -14.54
N GLU A 126 3.29 10.73 -14.14
CA GLU A 126 3.77 11.87 -14.93
C GLU A 126 5.24 11.70 -15.36
N LYS A 127 6.11 11.13 -14.50
CA LYS A 127 7.50 10.88 -14.88
C LYS A 127 7.60 9.81 -15.95
N ALA A 128 6.82 8.73 -15.80
CA ALA A 128 6.82 7.62 -16.74
C ALA A 128 6.33 8.02 -18.15
N VAL A 129 5.45 9.02 -18.25
CA VAL A 129 4.91 9.50 -19.55
C VAL A 129 5.50 10.84 -20.00
N SER A 130 6.43 11.42 -19.23
CA SER A 130 7.08 12.71 -19.58
C SER A 130 8.25 12.58 -20.55
N GLU A 131 8.71 11.35 -20.83
CA GLU A 131 9.80 11.10 -21.75
C GLU A 131 9.34 11.38 -23.19
N ALA A 132 10.15 12.12 -23.96
CA ALA A 132 9.88 12.38 -25.37
C ALA A 132 9.84 11.03 -26.12
N GLY A 133 8.68 10.68 -26.68
CA GLY A 133 8.47 9.40 -27.36
C GLY A 133 7.68 8.35 -26.57
N ALA A 134 7.21 8.66 -25.35
CA ALA A 134 6.36 7.73 -24.60
C ALA A 134 5.10 7.34 -25.38
N THR A 135 4.90 6.04 -25.55
CA THR A 135 3.81 5.45 -26.33
C THR A 135 2.54 5.26 -25.49
N LEU A 136 1.43 4.90 -26.15
CA LEU A 136 0.20 4.51 -25.46
C LEU A 136 0.44 3.33 -24.51
N GLU A 137 1.22 2.34 -24.93
CA GLU A 137 1.56 1.15 -24.15
C GLU A 137 2.48 1.47 -22.98
N ASP A 138 3.40 2.43 -23.12
CA ASP A 138 4.20 2.92 -22.00
C ASP A 138 3.29 3.51 -20.93
N GLY A 139 2.38 4.39 -21.32
CA GLY A 139 1.36 4.92 -20.41
C GLY A 139 0.53 3.81 -19.80
N ARG A 140 -0.06 2.92 -20.60
CA ARG A 140 -0.92 1.82 -20.13
C ARG A 140 -0.21 0.92 -19.12
N THR A 141 1.05 0.57 -19.36
CA THR A 141 1.83 -0.34 -18.52
C THR A 141 2.27 0.30 -17.20
N HIS A 142 2.42 1.62 -17.16
CA HIS A 142 2.80 2.36 -15.94
C HIS A 142 1.61 2.77 -15.06
N ILE A 143 0.37 2.46 -15.45
CA ILE A 143 -0.80 2.64 -14.58
C ILE A 143 -0.78 1.57 -13.48
N ASP A 144 -0.51 2.01 -12.26
CA ASP A 144 -0.55 1.18 -11.06
C ASP A 144 -2.00 1.02 -10.57
N ILE A 145 -2.42 -0.23 -10.41
CA ILE A 145 -3.73 -0.59 -9.84
C ILE A 145 -3.59 -0.93 -8.36
N GLY A 146 -2.61 -1.76 -8.01
CA GLY A 146 -2.48 -2.31 -6.65
C GLY A 146 -2.15 -1.24 -5.61
N GLY A 147 -1.24 -0.31 -5.95
CA GLY A 147 -0.81 0.75 -5.05
C GLY A 147 -1.96 1.67 -4.63
N PRO A 148 -2.68 2.31 -5.58
CA PRO A 148 -3.82 3.16 -5.26
C PRO A 148 -4.96 2.41 -4.55
N CYS A 149 -5.23 1.14 -4.92
CA CYS A 149 -6.27 0.35 -4.24
C CYS A 149 -5.93 0.12 -2.75
N MET A 150 -4.70 -0.31 -2.43
CA MET A 150 -4.28 -0.52 -1.04
C MET A 150 -4.29 0.79 -0.23
N LEU A 151 -3.74 1.87 -0.80
CA LEU A 151 -3.70 3.17 -0.17
C LEU A 151 -5.11 3.70 0.14
N ARG A 152 -6.03 3.64 -0.83
CA ARG A 152 -7.42 4.07 -0.63
C ARG A 152 -8.16 3.21 0.39
N ALA A 153 -7.92 1.89 0.39
CA ALA A 153 -8.52 1.00 1.39
C ALA A 153 -8.05 1.33 2.81
N ALA A 154 -6.74 1.54 3.00
CA ALA A 154 -6.16 1.94 4.28
C ALA A 154 -6.66 3.33 4.71
N ALA A 155 -6.62 4.32 3.81
CA ALA A 155 -7.05 5.69 4.08
C ALA A 155 -8.56 5.79 4.37
N LYS A 156 -9.40 4.98 3.71
CA LYS A 156 -10.82 4.87 4.07
C LYS A 156 -10.99 4.45 5.53
N ASN A 157 -10.17 3.51 6.00
CA ASN A 157 -10.24 2.97 7.36
C ASN A 157 -9.27 3.65 8.34
N PHE A 158 -9.04 4.96 8.19
CA PHE A 158 -8.11 5.73 9.03
C PHE A 158 -8.46 5.73 10.53
N LEU A 159 -9.69 5.36 10.89
CA LEU A 159 -10.09 5.17 12.28
C LEU A 159 -9.23 4.11 12.98
N ARG A 160 -8.68 3.16 12.20
CA ARG A 160 -7.78 2.11 12.69
C ARG A 160 -6.43 2.05 11.96
N VAL A 161 -6.40 2.30 10.65
CA VAL A 161 -5.25 1.99 9.78
C VAL A 161 -4.46 3.25 9.40
N ALA A 162 -3.13 3.23 9.56
CA ALA A 162 -2.25 4.26 9.03
C ALA A 162 -1.90 4.01 7.55
N ALA A 163 -2.01 5.04 6.70
CA ALA A 163 -1.73 4.93 5.27
C ALA A 163 -0.55 5.82 4.88
N VAL A 164 0.66 5.27 4.91
CA VAL A 164 1.91 5.95 4.57
C VAL A 164 2.15 5.84 3.07
N SER A 165 2.26 6.99 2.41
CA SER A 165 2.35 7.08 0.95
C SER A 165 3.64 7.66 0.40
N ASP A 166 4.49 8.23 1.26
CA ASP A 166 5.70 8.95 0.86
C ASP A 166 6.85 8.73 1.86
N PRO A 167 8.10 8.55 1.39
CA PRO A 167 9.27 8.47 2.27
C PRO A 167 9.44 9.67 3.21
N SER A 168 9.04 10.88 2.79
CA SER A 168 9.09 12.09 3.65
C SER A 168 8.22 11.98 4.90
N GLN A 169 7.25 11.06 4.92
CA GLN A 169 6.37 10.82 6.07
C GLN A 169 6.99 9.89 7.11
N TYR A 170 8.08 9.17 6.80
CA TYR A 170 8.66 8.17 7.69
C TYR A 170 9.07 8.76 9.04
N GLY A 171 9.70 9.93 9.07
CA GLY A 171 10.13 10.59 10.30
C GLY A 171 8.98 10.79 11.29
N ARG A 172 7.93 11.52 10.87
CA ARG A 172 6.76 11.78 11.73
C ARG A 172 5.99 10.52 12.14
N VAL A 173 6.01 9.46 11.31
CA VAL A 173 5.40 8.18 11.67
C VAL A 173 6.18 7.51 12.80
N LEU A 174 7.51 7.47 12.69
CA LEU A 174 8.37 6.88 13.71
C LEU A 174 8.32 7.68 15.03
N GLU A 175 8.30 9.00 14.96
CA GLU A 175 8.12 9.88 16.13
C GLU A 175 6.80 9.59 16.85
N ASP A 176 5.69 9.44 16.10
CA ASP A 176 4.39 9.12 16.68
C ASP A 176 4.38 7.73 17.33
N LEU A 177 5.01 6.72 16.70
CA LEU A 177 5.18 5.39 17.31
C LEU A 177 6.03 5.45 18.58
N GLU A 178 7.10 6.24 18.59
CA GLU A 178 7.98 6.39 19.75
C GLU A 178 7.26 7.01 20.94
N VAL A 179 6.57 8.12 20.73
CA VAL A 179 5.79 8.82 21.78
C VAL A 179 4.65 7.94 22.32
N ASN A 180 4.05 7.11 21.47
CA ASN A 180 2.89 6.30 21.82
C ASN A 180 3.20 4.80 22.03
N THR A 181 4.46 4.44 22.31
CA THR A 181 4.86 3.06 22.66
C THR A 181 4.46 2.02 21.59
N GLY A 182 4.82 2.27 20.34
CA GLY A 182 4.57 1.38 19.21
C GLY A 182 3.14 1.46 18.63
N ALA A 183 2.35 2.45 19.04
CA ALA A 183 1.00 2.68 18.53
C ALA A 183 0.92 3.94 17.66
N THR A 184 0.05 3.94 16.66
CA THR A 184 -0.28 5.16 15.91
C THR A 184 -1.37 5.96 16.64
N SER A 185 -1.31 7.28 16.55
CA SER A 185 -2.36 8.19 17.00
C SER A 185 -3.44 8.39 15.94
N TYR A 186 -4.65 8.75 16.37
CA TYR A 186 -5.76 9.08 15.49
C TYR A 186 -5.40 10.28 14.60
N GLU A 187 -4.72 11.27 15.18
CA GLU A 187 -4.27 12.49 14.53
C GLU A 187 -3.33 12.17 13.36
N LEU A 188 -2.34 11.29 13.57
CA LEU A 188 -1.46 10.81 12.51
C LEU A 188 -2.25 10.09 11.42
N ARG A 189 -3.10 9.12 11.77
CA ARG A 189 -3.87 8.34 10.79
C ARG A 189 -4.78 9.22 9.93
N LEU A 190 -5.47 10.19 10.54
CA LEU A 190 -6.31 11.14 9.81
C LEU A 190 -5.48 12.03 8.87
N SER A 191 -4.33 12.55 9.31
CA SER A 191 -3.45 13.35 8.46
C SER A 191 -2.97 12.56 7.24
N LEU A 192 -2.49 11.34 7.48
CA LEU A 192 -2.06 10.40 6.44
C LEU A 192 -3.18 10.12 5.43
N ALA A 193 -4.38 9.82 5.90
CA ALA A 193 -5.53 9.55 5.03
C ALA A 193 -5.90 10.73 4.12
N ARG A 194 -5.85 11.96 4.65
CA ARG A 194 -6.07 13.18 3.84
C ARG A 194 -5.06 13.30 2.72
N GLU A 195 -3.78 13.08 3.04
CA GLU A 195 -2.69 13.15 2.07
C GLU A 195 -2.79 12.03 1.02
N VAL A 196 -3.19 10.83 1.42
CA VAL A 196 -3.43 9.72 0.49
C VAL A 196 -4.51 10.06 -0.51
N PHE A 197 -5.69 10.52 -0.08
CA PHE A 197 -6.77 10.83 -1.02
C PHE A 197 -6.41 12.00 -1.96
N ALA A 198 -5.67 13.00 -1.45
CA ALA A 198 -5.14 14.06 -2.30
C ALA A 198 -4.16 13.51 -3.36
N ARG A 199 -3.25 12.61 -2.96
CA ARG A 199 -2.27 11.98 -3.84
C ARG A 199 -2.92 11.10 -4.89
N THR A 200 -3.86 10.23 -4.52
CA THR A 200 -4.56 9.38 -5.50
C THR A 200 -5.42 10.20 -6.45
N SER A 201 -6.01 11.30 -5.98
CA SER A 201 -6.74 12.22 -6.87
C SER A 201 -5.82 12.90 -7.88
N ALA A 202 -4.61 13.28 -7.50
CA ALA A 202 -3.61 13.82 -8.42
C ALA A 202 -3.14 12.76 -9.42
N TYR A 203 -2.91 11.54 -8.95
CA TYR A 203 -2.52 10.39 -9.77
C TYR A 203 -3.56 10.09 -10.87
N ASP A 204 -4.83 9.96 -10.50
CA ASP A 204 -5.92 9.70 -11.47
C ASP A 204 -6.09 10.87 -12.46
N ARG A 205 -5.86 12.11 -12.01
CA ARG A 205 -5.87 13.29 -12.90
C ARG A 205 -4.77 13.23 -13.94
N ALA A 206 -3.56 12.80 -13.57
CA ALA A 206 -2.46 12.65 -14.50
C ALA A 206 -2.76 11.59 -15.57
N ILE A 207 -3.35 10.46 -15.16
CA ILE A 207 -3.82 9.41 -16.08
C ILE A 207 -4.89 9.95 -17.03
N ALA A 208 -5.91 10.63 -16.50
CA ALA A 208 -6.98 11.20 -17.32
C ALA A 208 -6.42 12.18 -18.38
N ARG A 209 -5.50 13.08 -17.98
CA ARG A 209 -4.83 14.00 -18.91
C ARG A 209 -4.03 13.27 -19.98
N PHE A 210 -3.31 12.21 -19.63
CA PHE A 210 -2.60 11.40 -20.61
C PHE A 210 -3.57 10.79 -21.63
N LEU A 211 -4.68 10.21 -21.16
CA LEU A 211 -5.69 9.60 -22.03
C LEU A 211 -6.41 10.61 -22.96
N GLU A 212 -6.52 11.88 -22.58
CA GLU A 212 -7.04 12.95 -23.46
C GLU A 212 -6.21 13.16 -24.73
N HIS A 213 -4.91 12.81 -24.71
CA HIS A 213 -4.01 12.95 -25.86
C HIS A 213 -3.99 11.71 -26.75
N VAL A 214 -4.70 10.64 -26.37
CA VAL A 214 -4.80 9.41 -27.16
C VAL A 214 -5.85 9.62 -28.26
N PRO A 215 -5.53 9.32 -29.54
CA PRO A 215 -6.49 9.46 -30.64
C PRO A 215 -7.79 8.69 -30.38
N ALA A 216 -8.94 9.34 -30.62
CA ALA A 216 -10.26 8.75 -30.41
C ALA A 216 -10.62 7.63 -31.41
N THR A 217 -9.89 7.57 -32.53
CA THR A 217 -10.05 6.55 -33.57
C THR A 217 -8.79 5.72 -33.65
N PHE A 218 -8.95 4.40 -33.53
CA PHE A 218 -7.89 3.41 -33.62
C PHE A 218 -8.25 2.44 -34.77
N GLU A 219 -7.34 2.25 -35.70
CA GLU A 219 -7.46 1.21 -36.73
C GLU A 219 -6.74 -0.05 -36.24
N ASP A 220 -7.27 -1.23 -36.58
CA ASP A 220 -6.61 -2.49 -36.23
C ASP A 220 -5.21 -2.53 -36.85
N SER A 221 -4.19 -2.41 -36.00
CA SER A 221 -2.78 -2.52 -36.36
C SER A 221 -2.11 -3.44 -35.35
N PRO A 222 -1.12 -4.29 -35.75
CA PRO A 222 -0.18 -4.82 -34.78
C PRO A 222 0.41 -3.64 -34.00
N TYR A 223 0.56 -3.79 -32.68
CA TYR A 223 1.22 -2.78 -31.85
C TYR A 223 2.70 -2.80 -32.20
N GLU A 224 3.08 -2.06 -33.24
CA GLU A 224 4.47 -1.82 -33.61
C GLU A 224 4.97 -0.68 -32.72
N GLU A 225 5.93 -0.98 -31.84
CA GLU A 225 6.68 0.05 -31.13
C GLU A 225 7.28 1.01 -32.19
N PRO A 226 7.20 2.34 -32.01
CA PRO A 226 7.89 3.25 -32.90
C PRO A 226 9.39 2.90 -32.88
N GLU A 227 9.98 2.73 -34.06
CA GLU A 227 11.44 2.56 -34.17
C GLU A 227 12.15 3.76 -33.50
N ALA A 228 13.08 3.44 -32.60
CA ALA A 228 13.82 4.36 -31.75
C ALA A 228 14.67 5.40 -32.51
#